data_AF-A0A975SN92-F1
#
_entry.id   AF-A0A975SN92-F1
#
_cell.length_a   1.000
_cell.length_b   1.000
_cell.length_c   1.000
_cell.angle_alpha   90.00
_cell.angle_beta   90.00
_cell.angle_gamma   90.00
#
_symmetry.space_group_name_H-M   'P 1'
#
loop_
_entity.id
_entity.type
_entity.pdbx_description
1 polymer ?
#
loop_
_entity_poly.entity_id
_entity_poly.type
_entity_poly.pdbx_seq_one_letter_code
_entity_poly.pdbx_strand_id
1 'polypeptide(L)'
;MSEALLSPVRNCVTSGIVVTLEAQETALAALEAYSRLLEARGLAHRVEVRRQGAGLSARFLPDPAAPYLGRLQAMECRNARELGRDDLSFEIFARMLTGPVAFTFPNLGELEANLRMRLGIVEAARETELTFNTAAADRPAAWWVEGEEGFAIAPEADLVTALVAATQPEDQGPRYAFSCYRASEYAMLTGMAAEMKASHPALYRRLEDCSRVSLIKSRRFHDTFLVEYGAEVGLPADYYVPGDRVWFRNPDEASADVPGYEGSWTIYLGGGQFANFWQRHRPYTLVDKCLELYHWRNGLTTGPDGQLAMDETRVAALVDASRANPVEMQEILTLMLRPRDPGGVYGDGGCLDRTREYPRCILPGTADMPL
;
A
#
# COMPACT_ATOMS: atom_id res chain seq x y z
N MET A 1 -22.28 16.14 9.73
CA MET A 1 -21.30 16.65 10.72
C MET A 1 -20.02 15.84 10.53
N SER A 2 -19.03 16.41 9.86
CA SER A 2 -17.82 15.71 9.38
C SER A 2 -16.57 16.50 9.81
N GLU A 3 -16.37 16.64 11.11
CA GLU A 3 -15.28 17.46 11.66
C GLU A 3 -14.47 16.75 12.77
N ALA A 4 -14.66 15.43 12.93
CA ALA A 4 -13.98 14.68 13.99
C ALA A 4 -13.38 13.40 13.42
N LEU A 5 -12.20 13.50 12.79
CA LEU A 5 -11.25 12.39 12.61
C LEU A 5 -9.83 12.85 12.26
N LEU A 6 -9.60 14.15 12.02
CA LEU A 6 -8.24 14.68 11.80
C LEU A 6 -7.51 14.78 13.14
N SER A 7 -6.68 13.79 13.42
CA SER A 7 -5.76 13.79 14.56
C SER A 7 -4.81 15.00 14.46
N PRO A 8 -4.61 15.78 15.55
CA PRO A 8 -3.68 16.90 15.52
C PRO A 8 -2.26 16.37 15.28
N VAL A 9 -1.63 16.85 14.20
CA VAL A 9 -0.26 16.53 13.81
C VAL A 9 0.67 16.82 15.00
N ARG A 10 1.09 15.76 15.70
CA ARG A 10 2.11 15.89 16.75
C ARG A 10 3.42 16.25 16.04
N ASN A 11 3.95 17.43 16.34
CA ASN A 11 5.30 17.84 15.94
C ASN A 11 6.32 16.84 16.51
N CYS A 12 6.59 15.77 15.76
CA CYS A 12 7.62 14.82 16.09
C CYS A 12 8.93 15.30 15.44
N VAL A 13 9.99 15.42 16.24
CA VAL A 13 11.33 15.90 15.85
C VAL A 13 11.98 15.01 14.77
N THR A 14 11.40 13.85 14.49
CA THR A 14 11.84 12.80 13.55
C THR A 14 10.99 12.67 12.29
N SER A 15 10.14 13.65 11.95
CA SER A 15 9.32 13.65 10.72
C SER A 15 10.06 14.25 9.53
N GLY A 16 9.67 13.86 8.31
CA GLY A 16 10.15 14.48 7.07
C GLY A 16 10.79 13.53 6.08
N ILE A 17 11.42 14.10 5.05
CA ILE A 17 12.21 13.36 4.07
C ILE A 17 13.68 13.75 4.23
N VAL A 18 14.55 12.75 4.28
CA VAL A 18 16.00 12.93 4.40
C VAL A 18 16.66 12.30 3.18
N VAL A 19 17.54 13.05 2.51
CA VAL A 19 18.38 12.54 1.42
C VAL A 19 19.84 12.74 1.77
N THR A 20 20.68 11.73 1.55
CA THR A 20 22.14 11.88 1.69
C THR A 20 22.70 12.53 0.42
N LEU A 21 23.73 13.37 0.56
CA LEU A 21 24.43 13.94 -0.60
C LEU A 21 25.57 13.02 -1.01
N GLU A 22 25.73 12.81 -2.32
CA GLU A 22 26.88 12.09 -2.84
C GLU A 22 28.16 12.91 -2.63
N ALA A 23 29.32 12.24 -2.46
CA ALA A 23 30.58 12.92 -2.16
C ALA A 23 31.03 13.94 -3.21
N GLN A 24 30.55 13.79 -4.46
CA GLN A 24 30.84 14.68 -5.58
C GLN A 24 29.73 15.71 -5.85
N GLU A 25 28.58 15.59 -5.19
CA GLU A 25 27.45 16.50 -5.40
C GLU A 25 27.61 17.77 -4.57
N THR A 26 27.50 18.93 -5.22
CA THR A 26 27.52 20.19 -4.48
C THR A 26 26.20 20.38 -3.73
N ALA A 27 26.26 20.81 -2.47
CA ALA A 27 25.06 21.05 -1.67
C ALA A 27 24.08 22.05 -2.31
N LEU A 28 24.58 22.98 -3.14
CA LEU A 28 23.75 23.94 -3.87
C LEU A 28 22.94 23.25 -4.99
N ALA A 29 23.60 22.45 -5.84
CA ALA A 29 22.92 21.73 -6.91
C ALA A 29 21.85 20.77 -6.38
N ALA A 30 22.15 20.07 -5.28
CA ALA A 30 21.20 19.19 -4.60
C ALA A 30 20.00 19.96 -4.05
N LEU A 31 20.24 21.13 -3.43
CA LEU A 31 19.17 21.98 -2.90
C LEU A 31 18.27 22.53 -4.03
N GLU A 32 18.85 22.92 -5.16
CA GLU A 32 18.10 23.36 -6.35
C GLU A 32 17.26 22.23 -6.93
N ALA A 33 17.81 21.02 -7.06
CA ALA A 33 17.09 19.86 -7.55
C ALA A 33 15.93 19.47 -6.61
N TYR A 34 16.18 19.47 -5.30
CA TYR A 34 15.14 19.24 -4.30
C TYR A 34 14.05 20.31 -4.38
N SER A 35 14.43 21.59 -4.49
CA SER A 35 13.48 22.70 -4.63
C SER A 35 12.59 22.53 -5.85
N ARG A 36 13.16 22.14 -7.00
CA ARG A 36 12.37 21.83 -8.21
C ARG A 36 11.35 20.70 -7.99
N LEU A 37 11.70 19.67 -7.22
CA LEU A 37 10.74 18.62 -6.85
C LEU A 37 9.59 19.17 -6.00
N LEU A 38 9.87 20.05 -5.05
CA LEU A 38 8.83 20.67 -4.24
C LEU A 38 7.97 21.62 -5.06
N GLU A 39 8.56 22.42 -5.95
CA GLU A 39 7.86 23.34 -6.85
C GLU A 39 6.90 22.61 -7.78
N ALA A 40 7.35 21.54 -8.42
CA ALA A 40 6.53 20.71 -9.31
C ALA A 40 5.27 20.13 -8.61
N ARG A 41 5.24 20.12 -7.28
CA ARG A 41 4.13 19.61 -6.46
C ARG A 41 3.37 20.71 -5.72
N GLY A 42 3.73 21.98 -5.92
CA GLY A 42 3.15 23.11 -5.19
C GLY A 42 3.49 23.15 -3.70
N LEU A 43 4.62 22.54 -3.30
CA LEU A 43 5.05 22.39 -1.91
C LEU A 43 6.21 23.33 -1.52
N ALA A 44 6.84 24.01 -2.47
CA ALA A 44 8.07 24.79 -2.24
C ALA A 44 7.94 25.85 -1.11
N HIS A 45 6.80 26.54 -1.01
CA HIS A 45 6.58 27.55 0.04
C HIS A 45 6.14 26.98 1.38
N ARG A 46 5.99 25.65 1.48
CA ARG A 46 5.43 24.95 2.64
C ARG A 46 6.44 24.00 3.28
N VAL A 47 7.57 23.82 2.64
CA VAL A 47 8.59 22.86 3.04
C VAL A 47 9.88 23.61 3.19
N GLU A 48 10.48 23.46 4.35
CA GLU A 48 11.82 23.95 4.60
C GLU A 48 12.82 22.83 4.33
N VAL A 49 13.77 23.10 3.46
CA VAL A 49 14.90 22.21 3.20
C VAL A 49 16.13 22.77 3.88
N ARG A 50 16.72 22.01 4.80
CA ARG A 50 17.94 22.37 5.52
C ARG A 50 18.99 21.30 5.35
N ARG A 51 20.26 21.70 5.42
CA ARG A 51 21.36 20.74 5.53
C ARG A 51 21.28 20.03 6.89
N GLN A 52 21.35 18.70 6.88
CA GLN A 52 21.41 17.87 8.07
C GLN A 52 22.56 16.88 7.93
N GLY A 53 23.67 17.14 8.64
CA GLY A 53 24.89 16.33 8.52
C GLY A 53 25.44 16.32 7.08
N ALA A 54 25.61 15.12 6.53
CA ALA A 54 26.04 14.90 5.15
C ALA A 54 24.89 14.97 4.11
N GLY A 55 23.67 15.28 4.55
CA GLY A 55 22.46 15.25 3.72
C GLY A 55 21.65 16.55 3.73
N LEU A 56 20.48 16.48 3.11
CA LEU A 56 19.41 17.46 3.20
C LEU A 56 18.21 16.82 3.92
N SER A 57 17.54 17.61 4.75
CA SER A 57 16.28 17.25 5.39
C SER A 57 15.22 18.25 5.00
N ALA A 58 14.11 17.74 4.48
CA ALA A 58 12.92 18.48 4.16
C ALA A 58 11.86 18.26 5.23
N ARG A 59 11.33 19.36 5.78
CA ARG A 59 10.30 19.33 6.82
C ARG A 59 9.17 20.27 6.46
N PHE A 60 7.95 19.87 6.80
CA PHE A 60 6.80 20.72 6.61
C PHE A 60 6.86 21.90 7.59
N LEU A 61 6.63 23.12 7.09
CA LEU A 61 6.57 24.32 7.92
C LEU A 61 5.27 24.30 8.74
N PRO A 62 5.33 24.49 10.06
CA PRO A 62 4.13 24.51 10.90
C PRO A 62 3.27 25.71 10.53
N ASP A 63 2.05 25.43 10.06
CA ASP A 63 1.02 26.44 9.86
C ASP A 63 -0.35 25.80 10.16
N PRO A 64 -1.05 26.26 11.19
CA PRO A 64 -2.33 25.70 11.64
C PRO A 64 -3.52 26.01 10.72
N ALA A 65 -3.40 26.90 9.72
CA ALA A 65 -4.49 27.26 8.80
C ALA A 65 -4.44 26.50 7.45
N ALA A 66 -3.78 25.34 7.44
CA ALA A 66 -3.05 24.84 6.27
C ALA A 66 -3.92 24.48 5.04
N PRO A 67 -3.75 25.17 3.90
CA PRO A 67 -4.44 24.84 2.64
C PRO A 67 -4.17 23.42 2.11
N TYR A 68 -3.06 22.78 2.52
CA TYR A 68 -2.73 21.41 2.09
C TYR A 68 -3.67 20.37 2.70
N LEU A 69 -4.14 20.57 3.95
CA LEU A 69 -5.17 19.72 4.55
C LEU A 69 -6.47 19.85 3.76
N GLY A 70 -6.80 21.07 3.32
CA GLY A 70 -7.93 21.30 2.41
C GLY A 70 -7.78 20.57 1.08
N ARG A 71 -6.58 20.54 0.48
CA ARG A 71 -6.33 19.75 -0.75
C ARG A 71 -6.44 18.25 -0.51
N LEU A 72 -5.87 17.73 0.58
CA LEU A 72 -5.98 16.31 0.95
C LEU A 72 -7.45 15.92 1.22
N GLN A 73 -8.19 16.73 1.97
CA GLN A 73 -9.63 16.54 2.21
C GLN A 73 -10.43 16.59 0.90
N ALA A 74 -10.10 17.52 -0.01
CA ALA A 74 -10.75 17.58 -1.32
C ALA A 74 -10.47 16.34 -2.17
N MET A 75 -9.28 15.73 -2.04
CA MET A 75 -8.95 14.46 -2.67
C MET A 75 -9.72 13.29 -2.05
N GLU A 76 -9.91 13.27 -0.72
CA GLU A 76 -10.71 12.26 -0.01
C GLU A 76 -12.19 12.24 -0.43
N CYS A 77 -12.70 13.36 -0.96
CA CYS A 77 -14.05 13.44 -1.51
C CYS A 77 -14.18 12.86 -2.93
N ARG A 78 -13.08 12.45 -3.57
CA ARG A 78 -13.05 11.93 -4.95
C ARG A 78 -12.82 10.42 -4.95
N ASN A 79 -13.29 9.76 -5.99
CA ASN A 79 -12.90 8.37 -6.19
C ASN A 79 -11.40 8.32 -6.53
N ALA A 80 -10.64 7.44 -5.88
CA ALA A 80 -9.20 7.33 -6.05
C ALA A 80 -8.84 7.12 -7.52
N ARG A 81 -9.64 6.40 -8.30
CA ARG A 81 -9.41 6.21 -9.75
C ARG A 81 -9.38 7.52 -10.54
N GLU A 82 -10.02 8.57 -10.04
CA GLU A 82 -10.05 9.89 -10.67
C GLU A 82 -8.82 10.74 -10.29
N LEU A 83 -8.11 10.38 -9.23
CA LEU A 83 -6.89 11.09 -8.81
C LEU A 83 -5.79 10.85 -9.85
N GLY A 84 -5.36 11.93 -10.49
CA GLY A 84 -4.27 11.91 -11.45
C GLY A 84 -2.90 11.77 -10.78
N ARG A 85 -1.85 11.56 -11.59
CA ARG A 85 -0.47 11.44 -11.10
C ARG A 85 -0.02 12.65 -10.29
N ASP A 86 -0.43 13.86 -10.64
CA ASP A 86 -0.05 15.08 -9.91
C ASP A 86 -0.66 15.15 -8.51
N ASP A 87 -1.91 14.71 -8.37
CA ASP A 87 -2.59 14.63 -7.08
C ASP A 87 -1.92 13.59 -6.18
N LEU A 88 -1.64 12.41 -6.72
CA LEU A 88 -0.93 11.34 -6.01
C LEU A 88 0.49 11.74 -5.63
N SER A 89 1.21 12.37 -6.55
CA SER A 89 2.58 12.85 -6.33
C SER A 89 2.64 13.89 -5.22
N PHE A 90 1.65 14.78 -5.17
CA PHE A 90 1.45 15.71 -4.06
C PHE A 90 1.16 14.97 -2.75
N GLU A 91 0.20 14.05 -2.73
CA GLU A 91 -0.18 13.33 -1.50
C GLU A 91 0.97 12.50 -0.96
N ILE A 92 1.71 11.78 -1.81
CA ILE A 92 2.88 10.99 -1.40
C ILE A 92 3.89 11.89 -0.67
N PHE A 93 4.28 13.01 -1.27
CA PHE A 93 5.21 13.94 -0.65
C PHE A 93 4.64 14.56 0.63
N ALA A 94 3.40 15.05 0.60
CA ALA A 94 2.77 15.67 1.74
C ALA A 94 2.70 14.71 2.94
N ARG A 95 2.32 13.45 2.71
CA ARG A 95 2.22 12.43 3.76
C ARG A 95 3.59 12.03 4.28
N MET A 96 4.58 11.82 3.42
CA MET A 96 5.96 11.55 3.87
C MET A 96 6.56 12.71 4.68
N LEU A 97 6.26 13.96 4.30
CA LEU A 97 6.77 15.16 4.98
C LEU A 97 6.11 15.43 6.34
N THR A 98 4.84 15.07 6.50
CA THR A 98 4.03 15.33 7.70
C THR A 98 3.86 14.10 8.60
N GLY A 99 4.34 12.95 8.14
CA GLY A 99 4.21 11.69 8.83
C GLY A 99 5.03 11.58 10.12
N PRO A 100 4.69 10.62 10.99
CA PRO A 100 5.38 10.42 12.27
C PRO A 100 6.78 9.80 12.12
N VAL A 101 7.16 9.36 10.92
CA VAL A 101 8.47 8.75 10.60
C VAL A 101 9.23 9.61 9.59
N ALA A 102 10.56 9.56 9.65
CA ALA A 102 11.41 10.10 8.60
C ALA A 102 11.61 9.05 7.51
N PHE A 103 11.39 9.44 6.25
CA PHE A 103 11.76 8.64 5.09
C PHE A 103 13.17 9.03 4.64
N THR A 104 14.10 8.07 4.67
CA THR A 104 15.52 8.33 4.38
C THR A 104 15.92 7.65 3.08
N PHE A 105 16.57 8.41 2.20
CA PHE A 105 17.08 7.95 0.92
C PHE A 105 18.58 8.26 0.79
N PRO A 106 19.34 7.41 0.06
CA PRO A 106 20.78 7.59 -0.09
C PRO A 106 21.15 8.72 -1.05
N ASN A 107 20.24 9.12 -1.95
CA ASN A 107 20.36 10.30 -2.81
C ASN A 107 18.98 10.76 -3.30
N LEU A 108 18.94 11.88 -4.02
CA LEU A 108 17.70 12.42 -4.58
C LEU A 108 17.10 11.51 -5.65
N GLY A 109 17.94 10.81 -6.41
CA GLY A 109 17.50 9.86 -7.44
C GLY A 109 16.64 8.75 -6.87
N GLU A 110 17.01 8.19 -5.72
CA GLU A 110 16.22 7.14 -5.03
C GLU A 110 14.91 7.68 -4.45
N LEU A 111 14.88 8.93 -3.98
CA LEU A 111 13.61 9.57 -3.60
C LEU A 111 12.67 9.66 -4.82
N GLU A 112 13.19 10.07 -5.97
CA GLU A 112 12.40 10.14 -7.21
C GLU A 112 11.98 8.75 -7.72
N ALA A 113 12.86 7.75 -7.66
CA ALA A 113 12.56 6.37 -8.01
C ALA A 113 11.49 5.78 -7.08
N ASN A 114 11.59 6.03 -5.77
CA ASN A 114 10.58 5.62 -4.79
C ASN A 114 9.21 6.22 -5.11
N LEU A 115 9.16 7.50 -5.47
CA LEU A 115 7.92 8.13 -5.92
C LEU A 115 7.36 7.42 -7.17
N ARG A 116 8.18 7.18 -8.20
CA ARG A 116 7.73 6.52 -9.44
C ARG A 116 7.24 5.11 -9.18
N MET A 117 7.93 4.35 -8.32
CA MET A 117 7.46 3.03 -7.88
C MET A 117 6.11 3.13 -7.18
N ARG A 118 5.94 4.02 -6.20
CA ARG A 118 4.66 4.22 -5.50
C ARG A 118 3.52 4.56 -6.46
N LEU A 119 3.75 5.46 -7.41
CA LEU A 119 2.79 5.79 -8.46
C LEU A 119 2.43 4.56 -9.30
N GLY A 120 3.43 3.81 -9.78
CA GLY A 120 3.22 2.58 -10.56
C GLY A 120 2.50 1.49 -9.77
N ILE A 121 2.74 1.39 -8.46
CA ILE A 121 2.05 0.46 -7.56
C ILE A 121 0.58 0.83 -7.42
N VAL A 122 0.27 2.13 -7.20
CA VAL A 122 -1.12 2.60 -7.13
C VAL A 122 -1.85 2.31 -8.45
N GLU A 123 -1.21 2.55 -9.59
CA GLU A 123 -1.76 2.23 -10.91
C GLU A 123 -2.01 0.73 -11.08
N ALA A 124 -1.01 -0.10 -10.77
CA ALA A 124 -1.17 -1.55 -10.84
C ALA A 124 -2.29 -2.06 -9.92
N ALA A 125 -2.40 -1.51 -8.71
CA ALA A 125 -3.44 -1.87 -7.76
C ALA A 125 -4.85 -1.43 -8.22
N ARG A 126 -4.98 -0.28 -8.91
CA ARG A 126 -6.25 0.17 -9.50
C ARG A 126 -6.71 -0.74 -10.62
N GLU A 127 -5.79 -1.24 -11.43
CA GLU A 127 -6.15 -2.09 -12.58
C GLU A 127 -6.30 -3.57 -12.21
N THR A 128 -5.85 -3.95 -11.01
CA THR A 128 -5.95 -5.33 -10.52
C THR A 128 -7.40 -5.74 -10.26
N GLU A 129 -7.86 -6.80 -10.93
CA GLU A 129 -9.17 -7.42 -10.69
C GLU A 129 -9.07 -8.94 -10.80
N LEU A 130 -9.52 -9.64 -9.76
CA LEU A 130 -9.25 -11.05 -9.52
C LEU A 130 -10.53 -11.77 -9.11
N THR A 131 -10.54 -13.09 -9.25
CA THR A 131 -11.61 -13.94 -8.71
C THR A 131 -11.18 -14.50 -7.35
N PHE A 132 -12.08 -14.46 -6.37
CA PHE A 132 -11.85 -15.10 -5.09
C PHE A 132 -11.97 -16.62 -5.25
N ASN A 133 -10.85 -17.33 -5.12
CA ASN A 133 -10.84 -18.77 -4.93
C ASN A 133 -9.56 -19.14 -4.19
N THR A 134 -9.69 -19.64 -2.96
CA THR A 134 -8.57 -20.04 -2.12
C THR A 134 -8.00 -21.43 -2.48
N ALA A 135 -8.74 -22.22 -3.27
CA ALA A 135 -8.39 -23.57 -3.69
C ALA A 135 -7.85 -23.67 -5.13
N ALA A 136 -8.11 -22.68 -5.98
CA ALA A 136 -7.57 -22.60 -7.32
C ALA A 136 -6.40 -21.61 -7.39
N ALA A 137 -5.39 -21.94 -8.17
CA ALA A 137 -4.27 -21.05 -8.46
C ALA A 137 -3.98 -21.16 -9.95
N ASP A 138 -4.65 -20.33 -10.76
CA ASP A 138 -4.47 -20.34 -12.21
C ASP A 138 -3.73 -19.07 -12.66
N ARG A 139 -3.00 -19.18 -13.77
CA ARG A 139 -2.31 -18.05 -14.42
C ARG A 139 -2.47 -18.16 -15.94
N PRO A 140 -2.31 -17.04 -16.69
CA PRO A 140 -2.29 -17.11 -18.14
C PRO A 140 -1.13 -17.99 -18.64
N ALA A 141 -1.45 -19.13 -19.25
CA ALA A 141 -0.46 -20.13 -19.69
C ALA A 141 0.53 -19.59 -20.75
N ALA A 142 0.19 -18.50 -21.44
CA ALA A 142 1.10 -17.83 -22.38
C ALA A 142 2.32 -17.19 -21.69
N TRP A 143 2.20 -16.85 -20.40
CA TRP A 143 3.21 -16.09 -19.66
C TRP A 143 3.75 -16.82 -18.44
N TRP A 144 3.06 -17.86 -17.98
CA TRP A 144 3.34 -18.54 -16.73
C TRP A 144 3.45 -20.05 -16.93
N VAL A 145 4.39 -20.64 -16.20
CA VAL A 145 4.56 -22.10 -16.09
C VAL A 145 4.45 -22.50 -14.63
N GLU A 146 3.91 -23.69 -14.39
CA GLU A 146 3.87 -24.29 -13.06
C GLU A 146 5.21 -24.99 -12.80
N GLY A 147 5.92 -24.57 -11.75
CA GLY A 147 7.18 -25.16 -11.30
C GLY A 147 7.04 -25.86 -9.95
N GLU A 148 8.10 -26.55 -9.53
CA GLU A 148 8.11 -27.31 -8.26
C GLU A 148 7.82 -26.44 -7.03
N GLU A 149 8.29 -25.19 -7.03
CA GLU A 149 8.09 -24.24 -5.94
C GLU A 149 6.93 -23.26 -6.19
N GLY A 150 6.09 -23.53 -7.20
CA GLY A 150 4.97 -22.69 -7.63
C GLY A 150 5.19 -22.02 -8.99
N PHE A 151 4.41 -20.97 -9.28
CA PHE A 151 4.44 -20.31 -10.58
C PHE A 151 5.76 -19.59 -10.87
N ALA A 152 6.26 -19.80 -12.08
CA ALA A 152 7.37 -19.08 -12.68
C ALA A 152 6.93 -18.40 -13.99
N ILE A 153 7.66 -17.38 -14.43
CA ILE A 153 7.42 -16.78 -15.76
C ILE A 153 8.01 -17.68 -16.85
N ALA A 154 7.36 -17.74 -18.01
CA ALA A 154 7.82 -18.53 -19.14
C ALA A 154 9.22 -18.07 -19.63
N PRO A 155 10.05 -18.93 -20.26
CA PRO A 155 11.46 -18.63 -20.57
C PRO A 155 11.71 -17.34 -21.35
N GLU A 156 10.80 -16.97 -22.26
CA GLU A 156 10.90 -15.76 -23.09
C GLU A 156 9.95 -14.65 -22.64
N ALA A 157 9.22 -14.87 -21.55
CA ALA A 157 8.29 -13.87 -21.02
C ALA A 157 9.04 -12.71 -20.37
N ASP A 158 8.50 -11.51 -20.59
CA ASP A 158 8.82 -10.31 -19.83
C ASP A 158 8.04 -10.30 -18.51
N LEU A 159 8.73 -10.10 -17.39
CA LEU A 159 8.10 -10.18 -16.06
C LEU A 159 6.95 -9.17 -15.88
N VAL A 160 7.15 -7.91 -16.28
CA VAL A 160 6.10 -6.88 -16.13
C VAL A 160 4.86 -7.28 -16.93
N THR A 161 5.06 -7.73 -18.18
CA THR A 161 3.96 -8.19 -19.04
C THR A 161 3.25 -9.41 -18.44
N ALA A 162 3.99 -10.38 -17.90
CA ALA A 162 3.42 -11.56 -17.25
C ALA A 162 2.58 -11.19 -16.01
N LEU A 163 3.05 -10.25 -15.20
CA LEU A 163 2.32 -9.73 -14.03
C LEU A 163 1.03 -9.03 -14.45
N VAL A 164 1.10 -8.10 -15.40
CA VAL A 164 -0.07 -7.38 -15.95
C VAL A 164 -1.10 -8.38 -16.49
N ALA A 165 -0.67 -9.34 -17.30
CA ALA A 165 -1.57 -10.36 -17.86
C ALA A 165 -2.27 -11.22 -16.79
N ALA A 166 -1.64 -11.41 -15.62
CA ALA A 166 -2.21 -12.20 -14.53
C ALA A 166 -3.15 -11.42 -13.62
N THR A 167 -2.99 -10.10 -13.50
CA THR A 167 -3.72 -9.30 -12.52
C THR A 167 -4.65 -8.25 -13.11
N GLN A 168 -4.40 -7.77 -14.32
CA GLN A 168 -5.11 -6.65 -14.94
C GLN A 168 -5.91 -7.13 -16.15
N PRO A 169 -7.09 -7.72 -15.94
CA PRO A 169 -7.89 -8.24 -17.03
C PRO A 169 -8.45 -7.09 -17.88
N GLU A 170 -8.56 -7.34 -19.19
CA GLU A 170 -9.46 -6.58 -20.06
C GLU A 170 -10.91 -6.74 -19.56
N ASP A 171 -11.82 -5.84 -19.93
CA ASP A 171 -13.18 -5.80 -19.36
C ASP A 171 -13.91 -7.16 -19.41
N GLN A 172 -13.77 -7.88 -20.52
CA GLN A 172 -14.33 -9.21 -20.75
C GLN A 172 -13.28 -10.34 -20.68
N GLY A 173 -12.07 -10.02 -20.21
CA GLY A 173 -10.98 -10.97 -20.07
C GLY A 173 -11.16 -11.94 -18.88
N PRO A 174 -10.42 -13.05 -18.87
CA PRO A 174 -10.41 -13.99 -17.75
C PRO A 174 -9.86 -13.31 -16.49
N ARG A 175 -10.50 -13.58 -15.36
CA ARG A 175 -10.00 -13.23 -14.03
C ARG A 175 -9.40 -14.47 -13.41
N TYR A 176 -8.20 -14.34 -12.84
CA TYR A 176 -7.48 -15.46 -12.27
C TYR A 176 -7.65 -15.51 -10.74
N ALA A 177 -7.48 -16.70 -10.18
CA ALA A 177 -7.62 -16.94 -8.75
C ALA A 177 -6.37 -16.54 -7.96
N PHE A 178 -6.60 -15.74 -6.92
CA PHE A 178 -5.56 -15.20 -6.04
C PHE A 178 -6.09 -15.03 -4.62
N SER A 179 -5.23 -15.27 -3.62
CA SER A 179 -5.44 -14.70 -2.29
C SER A 179 -5.11 -13.20 -2.29
N CYS A 180 -5.70 -12.44 -1.37
CA CYS A 180 -5.37 -11.01 -1.20
C CYS A 180 -3.89 -10.77 -0.91
N TYR A 181 -3.25 -11.70 -0.20
CA TYR A 181 -1.81 -11.67 0.03
C TYR A 181 -1.05 -11.70 -1.31
N ARG A 182 -1.29 -12.73 -2.12
CA ARG A 182 -0.63 -12.91 -3.41
C ARG A 182 -0.91 -11.74 -4.37
N ALA A 183 -2.15 -11.26 -4.39
CA ALA A 183 -2.59 -10.12 -5.19
C ALA A 183 -1.78 -8.85 -4.86
N SER A 184 -1.66 -8.54 -3.57
CA SER A 184 -0.90 -7.37 -3.12
C SER A 184 0.60 -7.48 -3.47
N GLU A 185 1.21 -8.66 -3.39
CA GLU A 185 2.60 -8.87 -3.81
C GLU A 185 2.79 -8.62 -5.31
N TYR A 186 1.86 -9.09 -6.15
CA TYR A 186 1.92 -8.86 -7.60
C TYR A 186 1.73 -7.38 -7.95
N ALA A 187 0.80 -6.70 -7.28
CA ALA A 187 0.59 -5.26 -7.49
C ALA A 187 1.84 -4.45 -7.12
N MET A 188 2.46 -4.76 -5.96
CA MET A 188 3.74 -4.17 -5.55
C MET A 188 4.82 -4.43 -6.60
N LEU A 189 5.00 -5.71 -6.98
CA LEU A 189 6.06 -6.12 -7.89
C LEU A 189 5.89 -5.51 -9.28
N THR A 190 4.66 -5.34 -9.75
CA THR A 190 4.38 -4.74 -11.07
C THR A 190 4.94 -3.31 -11.14
N GLY A 191 4.63 -2.47 -10.15
CA GLY A 191 5.12 -1.09 -10.12
C GLY A 191 6.64 -1.00 -9.90
N MET A 192 7.19 -1.84 -9.03
CA MET A 192 8.64 -1.90 -8.78
C MET A 192 9.42 -2.38 -10.01
N ALA A 193 8.99 -3.48 -10.62
CA ALA A 193 9.66 -4.09 -11.77
C ALA A 193 9.60 -3.18 -13.00
N ALA A 194 8.50 -2.45 -13.22
CA ALA A 194 8.40 -1.47 -14.29
C ALA A 194 9.44 -0.34 -14.13
N GLU A 195 9.63 0.18 -12.92
CA GLU A 195 10.66 1.19 -12.66
C GLU A 195 12.06 0.59 -12.79
N MET A 196 12.34 -0.60 -12.23
CA MET A 196 13.64 -1.28 -12.39
C MET A 196 14.01 -1.48 -13.86
N LYS A 197 13.04 -1.88 -14.69
CA LYS A 197 13.24 -2.07 -16.12
C LYS A 197 13.70 -0.78 -16.82
N ALA A 198 13.21 0.37 -16.35
CA ALA A 198 13.55 1.68 -16.90
C ALA A 198 14.87 2.24 -16.33
N SER A 199 15.09 2.14 -15.03
CA SER A 199 16.18 2.86 -14.34
C SER A 199 17.35 1.98 -13.91
N HIS A 200 17.17 0.65 -13.82
CA HIS A 200 18.22 -0.31 -13.49
C HIS A 200 18.07 -1.66 -14.24
N PRO A 201 18.26 -1.70 -15.58
CA PRO A 201 18.02 -2.91 -16.38
C PRO A 201 18.86 -4.14 -15.99
N ALA A 202 20.00 -3.97 -15.31
CA ALA A 202 20.79 -5.07 -14.77
C ALA A 202 20.11 -5.75 -13.57
N LEU A 203 19.54 -4.96 -12.65
CA LEU A 203 18.77 -5.49 -11.51
C LEU A 203 17.46 -6.14 -11.99
N TYR A 204 16.79 -5.53 -12.97
CA TYR A 204 15.59 -6.10 -13.59
C TYR A 204 15.87 -7.48 -14.19
N ARG A 205 16.96 -7.65 -14.95
CA ARG A 205 17.33 -8.97 -15.51
C ARG A 205 17.55 -10.02 -14.44
N ARG A 206 18.22 -9.67 -13.33
CA ARG A 206 18.38 -10.59 -12.19
C ARG A 206 17.04 -11.01 -11.60
N LEU A 207 16.12 -10.04 -11.44
CA LEU A 207 14.76 -10.33 -10.97
C LEU A 207 14.02 -11.26 -11.93
N GLU A 208 14.12 -11.05 -13.25
CA GLU A 208 13.54 -11.94 -14.25
C GLU A 208 14.14 -13.34 -14.17
N ASP A 209 15.46 -13.47 -14.10
CA ASP A 209 16.15 -14.76 -13.99
C ASP A 209 15.68 -15.54 -12.74
N CYS A 210 15.55 -14.88 -11.59
CA CYS A 210 14.96 -15.49 -10.39
C CYS A 210 13.51 -15.91 -10.63
N SER A 211 12.72 -15.07 -11.30
CA SER A 211 11.30 -15.30 -11.56
C SER A 211 11.04 -16.42 -12.58
N ARG A 212 12.03 -16.79 -13.41
CA ARG A 212 11.99 -17.96 -14.29
C ARG A 212 12.16 -19.28 -13.54
N VAL A 213 12.74 -19.25 -12.35
CA VAL A 213 12.83 -20.42 -11.46
C VAL A 213 11.57 -20.51 -10.60
N SER A 214 11.27 -19.44 -9.88
CA SER A 214 10.07 -19.34 -9.04
C SER A 214 9.87 -17.88 -8.66
N LEU A 215 8.63 -17.39 -8.72
CA LEU A 215 8.34 -16.03 -8.29
C LEU A 215 8.59 -15.90 -6.77
N ILE A 216 9.40 -14.91 -6.40
CA ILE A 216 9.69 -14.60 -4.99
C ILE A 216 8.37 -14.27 -4.28
N LYS A 217 8.17 -14.88 -3.12
CA LYS A 217 6.88 -14.89 -2.44
C LYS A 217 6.96 -14.89 -0.92
N SER A 218 5.86 -14.49 -0.30
CA SER A 218 5.60 -14.60 1.12
C SER A 218 6.69 -13.90 1.94
N ARG A 219 7.24 -14.53 2.99
CA ARG A 219 8.32 -13.92 3.79
C ARG A 219 9.49 -13.44 2.94
N ARG A 220 9.91 -14.22 1.93
CA ARG A 220 11.01 -13.84 1.05
C ARG A 220 10.69 -12.57 0.24
N PHE A 221 9.43 -12.38 -0.16
CA PHE A 221 9.00 -11.16 -0.86
C PHE A 221 9.23 -9.92 0.00
N HIS A 222 8.79 -9.99 1.25
CA HIS A 222 8.96 -8.93 2.24
C HIS A 222 10.43 -8.58 2.44
N ASP A 223 11.23 -9.59 2.76
CA ASP A 223 12.64 -9.43 3.06
C ASP A 223 13.42 -8.87 1.86
N THR A 224 13.00 -9.25 0.64
CA THR A 224 13.70 -8.87 -0.60
C THR A 224 13.32 -7.48 -1.10
N PHE A 225 12.04 -7.12 -1.07
CA PHE A 225 11.54 -5.95 -1.81
C PHE A 225 11.08 -4.80 -0.94
N LEU A 226 10.73 -5.06 0.33
CA LEU A 226 9.99 -4.11 1.14
C LEU A 226 10.78 -3.63 2.35
N VAL A 227 10.46 -2.41 2.76
CA VAL A 227 10.84 -1.82 4.04
C VAL A 227 9.58 -1.67 4.87
N GLU A 228 9.56 -2.33 6.03
CA GLU A 228 8.51 -2.20 7.04
C GLU A 228 8.80 -1.01 7.95
N TYR A 229 7.79 -0.18 8.25
CA TYR A 229 7.95 0.98 9.14
C TYR A 229 6.75 1.19 10.05
N GLY A 230 6.98 1.88 11.18
CA GLY A 230 5.92 2.39 12.06
C GLY A 230 5.80 1.73 13.43
N ALA A 231 6.32 0.52 13.60
CA ALA A 231 6.17 -0.27 14.83
C ALA A 231 6.62 0.50 16.07
N GLU A 232 7.77 1.17 15.97
CA GLU A 232 8.44 1.85 17.08
C GLU A 232 7.78 3.18 17.48
N VAL A 233 7.05 3.82 16.55
CA VAL A 233 6.54 5.20 16.75
C VAL A 233 5.05 5.26 17.05
N GLY A 234 4.31 4.17 16.84
CA GLY A 234 2.86 4.16 16.98
C GLY A 234 2.18 5.06 15.94
N LEU A 235 1.99 4.53 14.74
CA LEU A 235 1.38 5.27 13.65
C LEU A 235 -0.09 5.64 13.94
N PRO A 236 -0.55 6.87 13.60
CA PRO A 236 -1.97 7.20 13.62
C PRO A 236 -2.79 6.21 12.79
N ALA A 237 -4.04 5.97 13.21
CA ALA A 237 -4.93 5.00 12.56
C ALA A 237 -5.16 5.31 11.07
N ASP A 238 -5.24 6.58 10.73
CA ASP A 238 -5.54 7.12 9.40
C ASP A 238 -4.27 7.48 8.60
N TYR A 239 -3.07 7.17 9.10
CA TYR A 239 -1.82 7.51 8.42
C TYR A 239 -1.37 6.43 7.43
N TYR A 240 -1.37 6.80 6.14
CA TYR A 240 -0.94 6.01 5.00
C TYR A 240 -0.35 6.91 3.90
N VAL A 241 0.64 6.40 3.17
CA VAL A 241 1.26 7.03 2.01
C VAL A 241 0.85 6.23 0.76
N PRO A 242 0.38 6.86 -0.34
CA PRO A 242 -0.03 6.11 -1.53
C PRO A 242 1.05 5.13 -2.00
N GLY A 243 0.62 3.92 -2.33
CA GLY A 243 1.50 2.79 -2.66
C GLY A 243 1.97 1.99 -1.44
N ASP A 244 1.60 2.35 -0.21
CA ASP A 244 1.83 1.49 0.95
C ASP A 244 1.03 0.19 0.82
N ARG A 245 1.70 -0.92 1.13
CA ARG A 245 1.05 -2.22 1.35
C ARG A 245 0.68 -2.36 2.81
N VAL A 246 -0.56 -2.79 3.06
CA VAL A 246 -1.17 -2.78 4.40
C VAL A 246 -1.95 -4.07 4.64
N TRP A 247 -2.01 -4.47 5.91
CA TRP A 247 -2.87 -5.56 6.37
C TRP A 247 -3.92 -5.05 7.36
N PHE A 248 -5.17 -5.46 7.14
CA PHE A 248 -6.22 -5.36 8.13
C PHE A 248 -6.56 -6.76 8.65
N ARG A 249 -6.36 -7.01 9.94
CA ARG A 249 -6.66 -8.31 10.56
C ARG A 249 -8.16 -8.44 10.86
N ASN A 250 -8.71 -9.65 10.73
CA ASN A 250 -9.98 -9.97 11.38
C ASN A 250 -9.76 -10.20 12.89
N PRO A 251 -10.27 -9.34 13.79
CA PRO A 251 -10.04 -9.47 15.22
C PRO A 251 -10.96 -10.48 15.91
N ASP A 252 -11.90 -11.12 15.20
CA ASP A 252 -12.81 -12.13 15.75
C ASP A 252 -12.30 -13.55 15.47
N GLU A 253 -12.03 -14.32 16.53
CA GLU A 253 -11.40 -15.65 16.43
C GLU A 253 -12.20 -16.62 15.56
N ALA A 254 -13.50 -16.72 15.81
CA ALA A 254 -14.35 -17.71 15.15
C ALA A 254 -14.49 -17.46 13.64
N SER A 255 -14.67 -16.20 13.24
CA SER A 255 -14.74 -15.86 11.81
C SER A 255 -13.38 -15.79 11.12
N ALA A 256 -12.28 -15.59 11.87
CA ALA A 256 -10.94 -15.62 11.32
C ALA A 256 -10.51 -17.02 10.87
N ASP A 257 -11.14 -18.08 11.38
CA ASP A 257 -10.89 -19.46 10.95
C ASP A 257 -11.57 -19.81 9.60
N VAL A 258 -12.40 -18.92 9.04
CA VAL A 258 -12.94 -19.09 7.69
C VAL A 258 -11.85 -18.77 6.67
N PRO A 259 -11.49 -19.70 5.75
CA PRO A 259 -10.44 -19.46 4.77
C PRO A 259 -10.67 -18.20 3.94
N GLY A 260 -9.71 -17.28 3.96
CA GLY A 260 -9.75 -15.99 3.28
C GLY A 260 -10.43 -14.84 4.05
N TYR A 261 -10.88 -15.09 5.28
CA TYR A 261 -11.41 -14.08 6.21
C TYR A 261 -10.52 -13.92 7.46
N GLU A 262 -9.26 -14.37 7.40
CA GLU A 262 -8.24 -14.11 8.44
C GLU A 262 -7.92 -12.60 8.53
N GLY A 263 -8.14 -11.90 7.43
CA GLY A 263 -7.92 -10.48 7.25
C GLY A 263 -7.80 -10.12 5.77
N SER A 264 -7.33 -8.92 5.49
CA SER A 264 -7.29 -8.37 4.14
C SER A 264 -5.98 -7.62 3.92
N TRP A 265 -5.13 -8.18 3.07
CA TRP A 265 -4.02 -7.44 2.48
C TRP A 265 -4.55 -6.54 1.36
N THR A 266 -4.07 -5.30 1.30
CA THR A 266 -4.43 -4.33 0.25
C THR A 266 -3.33 -3.29 0.06
N ILE A 267 -3.54 -2.38 -0.89
CA ILE A 267 -2.67 -1.23 -1.20
C ILE A 267 -3.47 0.05 -0.97
N TYR A 268 -2.86 1.03 -0.31
CA TYR A 268 -3.44 2.37 -0.18
C TYR A 268 -3.30 3.14 -1.51
N LEU A 269 -4.42 3.59 -2.07
CA LEU A 269 -4.51 4.20 -3.41
C LEU A 269 -4.38 5.73 -3.41
N GLY A 270 -4.38 6.36 -2.23
CA GLY A 270 -4.56 7.80 -2.06
C GLY A 270 -6.01 8.20 -1.80
N GLY A 271 -6.22 9.44 -1.37
CA GLY A 271 -7.54 9.99 -1.08
C GLY A 271 -8.34 9.21 -0.02
N GLY A 272 -7.68 8.62 0.98
CA GLY A 272 -8.37 7.87 2.04
C GLY A 272 -8.92 6.50 1.62
N GLN A 273 -8.55 6.02 0.43
CA GLN A 273 -9.10 4.79 -0.15
C GLN A 273 -8.04 3.70 -0.41
N PHE A 274 -8.52 2.45 -0.42
CA PHE A 274 -7.74 1.24 -0.60
C PHE A 274 -8.25 0.42 -1.78
N ALA A 275 -7.36 -0.39 -2.33
CA ALA A 275 -7.69 -1.27 -3.45
C ALA A 275 -8.69 -2.35 -3.04
N ASN A 276 -9.67 -2.57 -3.92
CA ASN A 276 -10.59 -3.71 -3.84
C ASN A 276 -10.29 -4.64 -5.02
N PHE A 277 -9.51 -5.70 -4.78
CA PHE A 277 -9.07 -6.60 -5.85
C PHE A 277 -10.19 -7.46 -6.45
N TRP A 278 -11.37 -7.51 -5.84
CA TRP A 278 -12.53 -8.25 -6.37
C TRP A 278 -13.56 -7.35 -7.05
N GLN A 279 -13.52 -6.05 -6.76
CA GLN A 279 -14.38 -5.05 -7.37
C GLN A 279 -13.53 -3.79 -7.66
N ARG A 280 -12.64 -3.85 -8.65
CA ARG A 280 -11.64 -2.78 -8.93
C ARG A 280 -12.22 -1.38 -9.13
N HIS A 281 -13.50 -1.28 -9.50
CA HIS A 281 -14.24 -0.04 -9.70
C HIS A 281 -14.87 0.52 -8.40
N ARG A 282 -14.75 -0.21 -7.28
CA ARG A 282 -15.29 0.11 -5.96
C ARG A 282 -14.19 0.06 -4.90
N PRO A 283 -13.20 0.97 -4.94
CA PRO A 283 -12.26 1.13 -3.85
C PRO A 283 -13.02 1.48 -2.56
N TYR A 284 -12.50 1.06 -1.42
CA TYR A 284 -13.14 1.25 -0.12
C TYR A 284 -12.33 2.17 0.79
N THR A 285 -12.99 2.87 1.71
CA THR A 285 -12.36 3.68 2.74
C THR A 285 -11.96 2.83 3.96
N LEU A 286 -11.17 3.40 4.87
CA LEU A 286 -10.85 2.76 6.15
C LEU A 286 -12.12 2.41 6.95
N VAL A 287 -13.09 3.32 6.97
CA VAL A 287 -14.37 3.13 7.67
C VAL A 287 -15.13 1.94 7.08
N ASP A 288 -15.24 1.88 5.74
CA ASP A 288 -15.90 0.77 5.05
C ASP A 288 -15.28 -0.57 5.43
N LYS A 289 -13.94 -0.61 5.46
CA LYS A 289 -13.20 -1.83 5.80
C LYS A 289 -13.37 -2.23 7.25
N CYS A 290 -13.38 -1.28 8.18
CA CYS A 290 -13.62 -1.55 9.59
C CYS A 290 -15.02 -2.14 9.83
N LEU A 291 -16.06 -1.60 9.18
CA LEU A 291 -17.42 -2.13 9.28
C LEU A 291 -17.49 -3.54 8.69
N GLU A 292 -16.94 -3.77 7.50
CA GLU A 292 -16.92 -5.07 6.85
C GLU A 292 -16.27 -6.14 7.75
N LEU A 293 -15.05 -5.88 8.22
CA LEU A 293 -14.31 -6.80 9.09
C LEU A 293 -15.02 -7.04 10.42
N TYR A 294 -15.66 -6.02 10.98
CA TYR A 294 -16.47 -6.18 12.19
C TYR A 294 -17.61 -7.16 11.93
N HIS A 295 -18.31 -7.03 10.80
CA HIS A 295 -19.49 -7.86 10.53
C HIS A 295 -19.18 -9.27 10.03
N TRP A 296 -17.94 -9.62 9.70
CA TRP A 296 -17.56 -11.02 9.42
C TRP A 296 -17.95 -11.97 10.56
N ARG A 297 -17.84 -11.54 11.83
CA ARG A 297 -18.33 -12.31 13.00
C ARG A 297 -19.82 -12.66 12.93
N ASN A 298 -20.61 -11.80 12.29
CA ASN A 298 -22.06 -11.94 12.17
C ASN A 298 -22.47 -12.70 10.90
N GLY A 299 -21.56 -12.84 9.94
CA GLY A 299 -21.76 -13.61 8.70
C GLY A 299 -21.34 -15.07 8.83
N LEU A 300 -20.67 -15.46 9.92
CA LEU A 300 -20.22 -16.82 10.14
C LEU A 300 -21.39 -17.81 10.07
N THR A 301 -21.24 -18.81 9.21
CA THR A 301 -22.20 -19.90 9.03
C THR A 301 -21.48 -21.23 8.84
N THR A 302 -22.23 -22.31 8.77
CA THR A 302 -21.73 -23.65 8.46
C THR A 302 -22.28 -24.07 7.10
N GLY A 303 -21.38 -24.43 6.18
CA GLY A 303 -21.71 -24.91 4.85
C GLY A 303 -22.33 -26.31 4.86
N PRO A 304 -22.86 -26.78 3.71
CA PRO A 304 -23.50 -28.09 3.58
C PRO A 304 -22.58 -29.29 3.87
N ASP A 305 -21.27 -29.10 3.76
CA ASP A 305 -20.21 -30.07 4.04
C ASP A 305 -19.68 -30.02 5.48
N GLY A 306 -20.29 -29.17 6.32
CA GLY A 306 -19.88 -28.97 7.71
C GLY A 306 -18.69 -28.02 7.89
N GLN A 307 -18.16 -27.44 6.81
CA GLN A 307 -17.07 -26.46 6.88
C GLN A 307 -17.60 -25.07 7.27
N LEU A 308 -16.76 -24.25 7.89
CA LEU A 308 -17.12 -22.85 8.14
C LEU A 308 -17.20 -22.09 6.81
N ALA A 309 -18.18 -21.19 6.71
CA ALA A 309 -18.39 -20.34 5.56
C ALA A 309 -18.82 -18.94 5.99
N MET A 310 -18.83 -18.00 5.04
CA MET A 310 -19.25 -16.62 5.26
C MET A 310 -20.50 -16.29 4.44
N ASP A 311 -21.54 -15.80 5.10
CA ASP A 311 -22.70 -15.20 4.44
C ASP A 311 -22.41 -13.73 4.11
N GLU A 312 -21.80 -13.49 2.94
CA GLU A 312 -21.47 -12.14 2.48
C GLU A 312 -22.69 -11.25 2.25
N THR A 313 -23.86 -11.84 1.96
CA THR A 313 -25.10 -11.07 1.78
C THR A 313 -25.55 -10.49 3.12
N ARG A 314 -25.47 -11.29 4.19
CA ARG A 314 -25.74 -10.83 5.55
C ARG A 314 -24.71 -9.80 6.02
N VAL A 315 -23.42 -10.01 5.74
CA VAL A 315 -22.37 -9.02 6.05
C VAL A 315 -22.68 -7.69 5.39
N ALA A 316 -22.98 -7.68 4.09
CA ALA A 316 -23.30 -6.45 3.35
C ALA A 316 -24.51 -5.71 3.94
N ALA A 317 -25.59 -6.44 4.26
CA ALA A 317 -26.79 -5.86 4.86
C ALA A 317 -26.52 -5.23 6.24
N LEU A 318 -25.66 -5.85 7.05
CA LEU A 318 -25.28 -5.32 8.35
C LEU A 318 -24.37 -4.09 8.23
N VAL A 319 -23.42 -4.10 7.28
CA VAL A 319 -22.58 -2.92 6.98
C VAL A 319 -23.45 -1.72 6.63
N ASP A 320 -24.46 -1.90 5.79
CA ASP A 320 -25.40 -0.83 5.42
C ASP A 320 -26.21 -0.34 6.62
N ALA A 321 -26.69 -1.26 7.47
CA ALA A 321 -27.43 -0.93 8.68
C ALA A 321 -26.59 -0.12 9.68
N SER A 322 -25.37 -0.58 9.99
CA SER A 322 -24.49 0.11 10.94
C SER A 322 -24.00 1.44 10.40
N ARG A 323 -23.78 1.58 9.07
CA ARG A 323 -23.50 2.88 8.44
C ARG A 323 -24.64 3.88 8.62
N ALA A 324 -25.88 3.42 8.54
CA ALA A 324 -27.07 4.26 8.76
C ALA A 324 -27.29 4.62 10.25
N ASN A 325 -26.55 3.99 11.17
CA ASN A 325 -26.64 4.20 12.61
C ASN A 325 -25.33 4.81 13.18
N PRO A 326 -25.25 6.15 13.34
CA PRO A 326 -24.02 6.82 13.76
C PRO A 326 -23.45 6.36 15.11
N VAL A 327 -24.31 5.92 16.04
CA VAL A 327 -23.89 5.46 17.37
C VAL A 327 -23.17 4.13 17.23
N GLU A 328 -23.80 3.16 16.55
CA GLU A 328 -23.24 1.83 16.32
C GLU A 328 -21.97 1.91 15.45
N MET A 329 -21.97 2.73 14.39
CA MET A 329 -20.77 2.96 13.60
C MET A 329 -19.61 3.45 14.47
N GLN A 330 -19.85 4.41 15.36
CA GLN A 330 -18.80 4.94 16.24
C GLN A 330 -18.30 3.89 17.24
N GLU A 331 -19.17 3.04 17.78
CA GLU A 331 -18.81 1.94 18.65
C GLU A 331 -17.92 0.93 17.94
N ILE A 332 -18.30 0.53 16.72
CA ILE A 332 -17.51 -0.37 15.87
C ILE A 332 -16.14 0.25 15.58
N LEU A 333 -16.09 1.50 15.14
CA LEU A 333 -14.82 2.18 14.82
C LEU A 333 -13.90 2.30 16.04
N THR A 334 -14.45 2.52 17.24
CA THR A 334 -13.68 2.60 18.49
C THR A 334 -12.97 1.29 18.82
N LEU A 335 -13.54 0.15 18.42
CA LEU A 335 -12.90 -1.15 18.52
C LEU A 335 -11.93 -1.40 17.37
N MET A 336 -12.40 -1.24 16.14
CA MET A 336 -11.68 -1.69 14.94
C MET A 336 -10.43 -0.86 14.64
N LEU A 337 -10.43 0.44 14.94
CA LEU A 337 -9.27 1.32 14.70
C LEU A 337 -8.12 1.13 15.69
N ARG A 338 -8.23 0.18 16.64
CA ARG A 338 -7.12 -0.15 17.52
C ARG A 338 -6.05 -0.95 16.76
N PRO A 339 -4.78 -0.89 17.20
CA PRO A 339 -3.78 -1.86 16.76
C PRO A 339 -4.26 -3.29 17.04
N ARG A 340 -3.99 -4.18 16.11
CA ARG A 340 -4.28 -5.61 16.27
C ARG A 340 -3.44 -6.23 17.40
N ASP A 341 -3.97 -7.30 17.95
CA ASP A 341 -3.24 -8.16 18.85
C ASP A 341 -2.10 -8.92 18.13
N PRO A 342 -1.09 -9.41 18.89
CA PRO A 342 -0.09 -10.32 18.36
C PRO A 342 -0.71 -11.56 17.70
N GLY A 343 0.08 -12.22 16.84
CA GLY A 343 -0.37 -13.45 16.17
C GLY A 343 -0.82 -14.53 17.16
N GLY A 344 -1.97 -15.15 16.90
CA GLY A 344 -2.57 -16.18 17.77
C GLY A 344 -3.27 -15.63 19.03
N VAL A 345 -3.36 -14.30 19.19
CA VAL A 345 -4.07 -13.66 20.30
C VAL A 345 -5.34 -12.97 19.79
N TYR A 346 -6.47 -13.23 20.45
CA TYR A 346 -7.76 -12.60 20.18
C TYR A 346 -8.29 -12.00 21.49
N GLY A 347 -7.78 -10.81 21.84
CA GLY A 347 -8.20 -10.06 23.01
C GLY A 347 -9.00 -8.82 22.61
N ASP A 348 -8.59 -7.67 23.12
CA ASP A 348 -9.28 -6.38 22.89
C ASP A 348 -8.69 -5.56 21.73
N GLY A 349 -7.80 -6.17 20.92
CA GLY A 349 -7.17 -5.55 19.76
C GLY A 349 -8.13 -5.29 18.61
N GLY A 350 -7.75 -4.35 17.74
CA GLY A 350 -8.52 -3.98 16.55
C GLY A 350 -8.01 -4.66 15.28
N CYS A 351 -8.31 -4.08 14.13
CA CYS A 351 -7.89 -4.63 12.84
C CYS A 351 -6.60 -4.03 12.29
N LEU A 352 -6.09 -2.92 12.85
CA LEU A 352 -4.99 -2.19 12.22
C LEU A 352 -3.64 -2.86 12.49
N ASP A 353 -2.86 -3.10 11.45
CA ASP A 353 -1.46 -3.44 11.66
C ASP A 353 -0.67 -2.24 12.19
N ARG A 354 0.35 -2.53 13.00
CA ARG A 354 1.23 -1.49 13.60
C ARG A 354 2.15 -0.88 12.56
N THR A 355 2.34 -1.55 11.44
CA THR A 355 3.29 -1.21 10.40
C THR A 355 2.65 -1.10 9.03
N ARG A 356 3.39 -0.49 8.11
CA ARG A 356 3.11 -0.44 6.68
C ARG A 356 4.40 -0.76 5.94
N GLU A 357 4.26 -1.12 4.68
CA GLU A 357 5.39 -1.54 3.86
C GLU A 357 5.50 -0.68 2.60
N TYR A 358 6.73 -0.32 2.22
CA TYR A 358 7.02 0.38 0.97
C TYR A 358 8.26 -0.18 0.26
N PRO A 359 8.48 0.14 -1.03
CA PRO A 359 9.61 -0.40 -1.80
C PRO A 359 10.99 0.00 -1.29
N ARG A 360 11.93 -0.94 -1.35
CA ARG A 360 13.38 -0.74 -1.20
C ARG A 360 13.98 0.12 -2.32
N CYS A 361 15.23 0.55 -2.13
CA CYS A 361 16.01 1.31 -3.12
C CYS A 361 16.41 0.41 -4.30
N ILE A 362 16.45 0.97 -5.51
CA ILE A 362 16.63 0.17 -6.74
C ILE A 362 17.63 0.73 -7.74
N LEU A 363 18.17 1.93 -7.55
CA LEU A 363 19.09 2.53 -8.50
C LEU A 363 20.50 1.93 -8.44
N PRO A 364 21.27 1.99 -9.53
CA PRO A 364 22.66 1.52 -9.54
C PRO A 364 23.50 2.17 -8.44
N GLY A 365 24.25 1.35 -7.69
CA GLY A 365 25.12 1.82 -6.60
C GLY A 365 24.44 2.00 -5.25
N THR A 366 23.10 2.10 -5.20
CA THR A 366 22.32 2.29 -3.98
C THR A 366 21.25 1.23 -3.73
N ALA A 367 20.95 0.38 -4.72
CA ALA A 367 20.01 -0.72 -4.58
C ALA A 367 20.37 -1.66 -3.42
N ASP A 368 19.39 -1.97 -2.58
CA ASP A 368 19.56 -2.77 -1.37
C ASP A 368 18.73 -4.07 -1.38
N MET A 369 18.31 -4.52 -2.57
CA MET A 369 17.52 -5.75 -2.73
C MET A 369 18.41 -7.01 -2.80
N PRO A 370 18.22 -8.00 -1.90
CA PRO A 370 18.96 -9.26 -1.91
C PRO A 370 18.36 -10.26 -2.92
N LEU A 371 18.55 -10.01 -4.22
CA LEU A 371 18.13 -10.89 -5.32
C LEU A 371 19.07 -12.06 -5.59
#